data_AF-A0A920STV1-F1
#
_entry.id   AF-A0A920STV1-F1
#
_cell.length_a   1.000
_cell.length_b   1.000
_cell.length_c   1.000
_cell.angle_alpha   90.00
_cell.angle_beta   90.00
_cell.angle_gamma   90.00
#
_symmetry.space_group_name_H-M   'P 1'
#
loop_
_entity.id
_entity.type
_entity.pdbx_description
1 polymer ?
#
loop_
_entity_poly.entity_id
_entity_poly.type
_entity_poly.pdbx_seq_one_letter_code
_entity_poly.pdbx_strand_id
1 'polypeptide(L)'
;MQQAEHLKQAGVDLETVKQVKALLGEHGYTQAFAPIEEASGLPNTAYWSPEWLALEQTRLFHRNWVFAGAEAEIPDSGDIKPLIVGGAPMILVRDEHGKLRCFHNVCRHRGAQLIGTRCSRRSITCPYHAWNYGLDGRLRRRMHFAGPGTSKPSIGCNPKLDLVPARVETWNGCVFVDISGRAAPLDEWLSPLAKRTQGYDFSAILGRPDRLRRQGQLETGVRELHGGLSRVFGSPATAGVCADEPALVR
;
A
#
# COMPACT_ATOMS: atom_id res chain seq x y z
N MET A 1 24.81 -29.58 7.46
CA MET A 1 25.49 -29.03 6.27
C MET A 1 24.62 -29.08 5.02
N GLN A 2 23.92 -30.18 4.71
CA GLN A 2 23.06 -30.31 3.52
C GLN A 2 21.94 -29.25 3.41
N GLN A 3 21.30 -28.85 4.51
CA GLN A 3 20.24 -27.84 4.48
C GLN A 3 20.75 -26.43 4.11
N ALA A 4 21.93 -26.03 4.59
CA ALA A 4 22.52 -24.73 4.25
C ALA A 4 22.95 -24.66 2.78
N GLU A 5 23.37 -25.79 2.22
CA GLU A 5 23.78 -25.92 0.82
C GLU A 5 22.58 -25.94 -0.14
N HIS A 6 21.48 -26.60 0.26
CA HIS A 6 20.19 -26.53 -0.43
C HIS A 6 19.58 -25.12 -0.41
N LEU A 7 19.66 -24.42 0.73
CA LEU A 7 19.20 -23.04 0.86
C LEU A 7 20.04 -22.08 0.01
N LYS A 8 21.37 -22.28 -0.08
CA LYS A 8 22.23 -21.53 -1.01
C LYS A 8 21.86 -21.78 -2.47
N GLN A 9 21.61 -23.03 -2.87
CA GLN A 9 21.19 -23.39 -4.22
C GLN A 9 19.82 -22.83 -4.59
N ALA A 10 18.93 -22.66 -3.60
CA ALA A 10 17.64 -22.00 -3.75
C ALA A 10 17.71 -20.45 -3.70
N GLY A 11 18.91 -19.86 -3.65
CA GLY A 11 19.09 -18.40 -3.60
C GLY A 11 18.68 -17.75 -2.28
N VAL A 12 18.54 -18.54 -1.21
CA VAL A 12 18.10 -18.04 0.10
C VAL A 12 19.25 -17.30 0.78
N ASP A 13 18.98 -16.07 1.20
CA ASP A 13 19.93 -15.25 1.95
C ASP A 13 20.20 -15.87 3.33
N LEU A 14 21.38 -16.48 3.46
CA LEU A 14 21.83 -17.13 4.69
C LEU A 14 21.93 -16.18 5.88
N GLU A 15 22.18 -14.89 5.63
CA GLU A 15 22.19 -13.91 6.71
C GLU A 15 20.77 -13.69 7.25
N THR A 16 19.78 -13.64 6.35
CA THR A 16 18.37 -13.61 6.76
C THR A 16 18.02 -14.87 7.56
N VAL A 17 18.45 -16.06 7.12
CA VAL A 17 18.17 -17.31 7.85
C VAL A 17 18.77 -17.28 9.27
N LYS A 18 20.00 -16.79 9.44
CA LYS A 18 20.61 -16.62 10.76
C LYS A 18 19.82 -15.65 11.62
N GLN A 19 19.42 -14.50 11.07
CA GLN A 19 18.60 -13.51 11.77
C GLN A 19 17.25 -14.10 12.21
N VAL A 20 16.60 -14.87 11.33
CA VAL A 20 15.34 -15.53 11.65
C VAL A 20 15.52 -16.55 12.78
N LYS A 21 16.54 -17.41 12.72
CA LYS A 21 16.83 -18.38 13.78
C LYS A 21 17.18 -17.71 15.11
N ALA A 22 17.89 -16.59 15.08
CA ALA A 22 18.21 -15.82 16.28
C ALA A 22 16.95 -15.24 16.95
N LEU A 23 15.94 -14.82 16.17
CA LEU A 23 14.70 -14.22 16.69
C LEU A 23 13.64 -15.26 17.06
N LEU A 24 13.43 -16.27 16.21
CA LEU A 24 12.37 -17.28 16.39
C LEU A 24 12.86 -18.55 17.13
N GLY A 25 14.17 -18.66 17.35
CA GLY A 25 14.80 -19.86 17.88
C GLY A 25 14.94 -20.97 16.83
N GLU A 26 15.92 -21.85 17.06
CA GLU A 26 16.22 -22.98 16.15
C GLU A 26 15.02 -23.92 16.00
N HIS A 27 14.33 -24.20 17.11
CA HIS A 27 13.14 -25.04 17.13
C HIS A 27 11.99 -24.40 16.36
N GLY A 28 11.71 -23.11 16.61
CA GLY A 28 10.64 -22.37 15.94
C GLY A 28 10.83 -22.28 14.43
N TYR A 29 12.06 -22.05 13.98
CA TYR A 29 12.40 -22.10 12.55
C TYR A 29 12.17 -23.49 11.98
N THR A 30 12.69 -24.54 12.62
CA THR A 30 12.67 -25.91 12.08
C THR A 30 11.25 -26.46 11.98
N GLN A 31 10.43 -26.23 13.01
CA GLN A 31 9.05 -26.69 13.06
C GLN A 31 8.15 -26.04 12.01
N ALA A 32 8.41 -24.77 11.66
CA ALA A 32 7.64 -24.08 10.62
C ALA A 32 7.82 -24.69 9.21
N PHE A 33 8.87 -25.49 9.00
CA PHE A 33 9.16 -26.18 7.74
C PHE A 33 8.96 -27.70 7.81
N ALA A 34 8.45 -28.23 8.93
CA ALA A 34 8.14 -29.65 9.06
C ALA A 34 6.92 -30.05 8.19
N PRO A 35 6.69 -31.36 7.94
CA PRO A 35 5.45 -31.84 7.32
C PRO A 35 4.21 -31.35 8.08
N ILE A 36 3.07 -31.18 7.39
CA ILE A 36 1.88 -30.54 7.98
C ILE A 36 1.34 -31.28 9.21
N GLU A 37 1.60 -32.58 9.33
CA GLU A 37 1.22 -33.43 10.45
C GLU A 37 2.04 -33.16 11.71
N GLU A 38 3.25 -32.60 11.57
CA GLU A 38 4.20 -32.34 12.66
C GLU A 38 4.47 -30.84 12.85
N ALA A 39 4.19 -30.02 11.84
CA ALA A 39 4.44 -28.59 11.85
C ALA A 39 3.65 -27.89 12.94
N SER A 40 4.30 -26.91 13.58
CA SER A 40 3.65 -25.96 14.46
C SER A 40 3.61 -24.58 13.82
N GLY A 41 2.68 -23.75 14.29
CA GLY A 41 2.62 -22.34 13.89
C GLY A 41 3.88 -21.59 14.27
N LEU A 42 4.02 -20.35 13.78
CA LEU A 42 5.14 -19.50 14.16
C LEU A 42 5.19 -19.31 15.69
N PRO A 43 6.39 -19.21 16.29
CA PRO A 43 6.54 -18.92 17.72
C PRO A 43 5.88 -17.60 18.10
N ASN A 44 5.50 -17.47 19.38
CA ASN A 44 4.84 -16.27 19.90
C ASN A 44 5.58 -14.96 19.55
N THR A 45 6.93 -14.99 19.57
CA THR A 45 7.78 -13.85 19.21
C THR A 45 7.42 -13.23 17.86
N ALA A 46 7.00 -14.04 16.88
CA ALA A 46 6.64 -13.56 15.54
C ALA A 46 5.43 -12.61 15.53
N TYR A 47 4.57 -12.66 16.54
CA TYR A 47 3.34 -11.86 16.56
C TYR A 47 3.44 -10.54 17.32
N TRP A 48 4.50 -10.34 18.12
CA TRP A 48 4.63 -9.15 18.97
C TRP A 48 6.01 -8.48 18.93
N SER A 49 7.07 -9.16 18.50
CA SER A 49 8.43 -8.59 18.52
C SER A 49 8.61 -7.46 17.51
N PRO A 50 9.03 -6.26 17.95
CA PRO A 50 9.39 -5.17 17.05
C PRO A 50 10.57 -5.52 16.13
N GLU A 51 11.53 -6.31 16.61
CA GLU A 51 12.70 -6.76 15.84
C GLU A 51 12.29 -7.70 14.71
N TRP A 52 11.34 -8.61 14.98
CA TRP A 52 10.75 -9.47 13.96
C TRP A 52 10.03 -8.65 12.89
N LEU A 53 9.17 -7.72 13.31
CA LEU A 53 8.46 -6.83 12.39
C LEU A 53 9.42 -6.02 11.50
N ALA A 54 10.51 -5.48 12.07
CA ALA A 54 11.52 -4.75 11.31
C ALA A 54 12.23 -5.65 10.28
N LEU A 55 12.48 -6.91 10.63
CA LEU A 55 13.05 -7.90 9.71
C LEU A 55 12.06 -8.20 8.57
N GLU A 56 10.78 -8.43 8.87
CA GLU A 56 9.75 -8.65 7.84
C GLU A 56 9.61 -7.45 6.91
N GLN A 57 9.61 -6.23 7.44
CA GLN A 57 9.57 -5.01 6.64
C GLN A 57 10.74 -4.97 5.63
N THR A 58 11.96 -5.16 6.11
CA THR A 58 13.16 -5.02 5.26
C THR A 58 13.44 -6.20 4.33
N ARG A 59 13.01 -7.41 4.70
CA ARG A 59 13.30 -8.65 3.97
C ARG A 59 12.14 -9.17 3.14
N LEU A 60 10.90 -8.95 3.57
CA LEU A 60 9.70 -9.40 2.88
C LEU A 60 9.01 -8.24 2.18
N PHE A 61 8.48 -7.27 2.93
CA PHE A 61 7.58 -6.25 2.37
C PHE A 61 8.29 -5.21 1.49
N HIS A 62 9.53 -4.85 1.79
CA HIS A 62 10.28 -3.89 0.98
C HIS A 62 10.87 -4.51 -0.28
N ARG A 63 10.90 -5.84 -0.41
CA ARG A 63 11.57 -6.54 -1.52
C ARG A 63 10.63 -7.22 -2.51
N ASN A 64 9.34 -7.25 -2.20
CA ASN A 64 8.33 -7.98 -2.95
C ASN A 64 7.11 -7.11 -3.21
N TRP A 65 6.21 -7.63 -4.04
CA TRP A 65 4.89 -7.08 -4.25
C TRP A 65 4.03 -7.19 -2.99
N VAL A 66 3.43 -6.07 -2.60
CA VAL A 66 2.50 -6.00 -1.47
C VAL A 66 1.14 -5.56 -2.00
N PHE A 67 0.09 -6.27 -1.61
CA PHE A 67 -1.28 -5.88 -1.92
C PHE A 67 -1.61 -4.52 -1.28
N ALA A 68 -2.09 -3.59 -2.10
CA ALA A 68 -2.28 -2.18 -1.73
C ALA A 68 -3.76 -1.74 -1.74
N GLY A 69 -4.65 -2.62 -2.18
CA GLY A 69 -6.09 -2.38 -2.24
C GLY A 69 -6.71 -2.79 -3.56
N ALA A 70 -8.00 -2.47 -3.71
CA ALA A 70 -8.72 -2.73 -4.94
C ALA A 70 -8.62 -1.53 -5.88
N GLU A 71 -8.54 -1.79 -7.18
CA GLU A 71 -8.49 -0.76 -8.20
C GLU A 71 -9.78 0.09 -8.20
N ALA A 72 -10.91 -0.53 -7.86
CA ALA A 72 -12.21 0.11 -7.61
C ALA A 72 -12.16 1.30 -6.65
N GLU A 73 -11.19 1.33 -5.73
CA GLU A 73 -11.07 2.37 -4.71
C GLU A 73 -10.48 3.68 -5.25
N ILE A 74 -9.94 3.67 -6.46
CA ILE A 74 -9.32 4.81 -7.15
C ILE A 74 -9.76 4.77 -8.63
N PRO A 75 -11.07 4.95 -8.91
CA PRO A 75 -11.62 4.76 -10.24
C PRO A 75 -11.30 5.91 -11.20
N ASP A 76 -11.23 7.15 -10.69
CA ASP A 76 -11.28 8.36 -11.50
C ASP A 76 -9.94 9.10 -11.52
N SER A 77 -9.67 9.76 -12.65
CA SER A 77 -8.49 10.61 -12.78
C SER A 77 -8.55 11.75 -11.75
N GLY A 78 -7.44 11.93 -11.03
CA GLY A 78 -7.38 12.86 -9.90
C GLY A 78 -7.54 12.20 -8.54
N ASP A 79 -8.00 10.95 -8.48
CA ASP A 79 -8.17 10.26 -7.20
C ASP A 79 -6.83 9.89 -6.57
N ILE A 80 -6.75 10.16 -5.26
CA ILE A 80 -5.57 9.94 -4.44
C ILE A 80 -5.98 9.22 -3.16
N LYS A 81 -5.34 8.08 -2.90
CA LYS A 81 -5.55 7.26 -1.70
C LYS A 81 -4.23 7.15 -0.92
N PRO A 82 -4.15 7.69 0.30
CA PRO A 82 -3.03 7.39 1.19
C PRO A 82 -3.15 5.96 1.74
N LEU A 83 -2.01 5.30 1.90
CA LEU A 83 -1.91 3.94 2.42
C LEU A 83 -0.53 3.70 3.06
N ILE A 84 -0.40 2.61 3.82
CA ILE A 84 0.88 2.14 4.34
C ILE A 84 1.25 0.84 3.63
N VAL A 85 2.45 0.76 3.07
CA VAL A 85 2.97 -0.44 2.41
C VAL A 85 4.29 -0.81 3.07
N GLY A 86 4.37 -2.01 3.68
CA GLY A 86 5.58 -2.44 4.38
C GLY A 86 6.08 -1.46 5.45
N GLY A 87 5.18 -0.74 6.12
CA GLY A 87 5.53 0.32 7.08
C GLY A 87 5.89 1.68 6.48
N ALA A 88 6.01 1.80 5.15
CA ALA A 88 6.27 3.07 4.48
C ALA A 88 4.96 3.80 4.13
N PRO A 89 4.85 5.13 4.38
CA PRO A 89 3.68 5.90 3.96
C PRO A 89 3.73 6.18 2.46
N MET A 90 2.68 5.76 1.76
CA MET A 90 2.55 5.85 0.30
C MET A 90 1.26 6.57 -0.09
N ILE A 91 1.19 7.02 -1.34
CA ILE A 91 -0.03 7.47 -2.01
C ILE A 91 -0.18 6.72 -3.33
N LEU A 92 -1.37 6.15 -3.55
CA LEU A 92 -1.81 5.72 -4.87
C LEU A 92 -2.53 6.89 -5.54
N VAL A 93 -2.24 7.12 -6.81
CA VAL A 93 -2.77 8.23 -7.61
C VAL A 93 -3.21 7.69 -8.96
N ARG A 94 -4.42 8.05 -9.41
CA ARG A 94 -4.78 7.90 -10.83
C ARG A 94 -4.55 9.23 -11.53
N ASP A 95 -3.62 9.25 -12.48
CA ASP A 95 -3.24 10.48 -13.16
C ASP A 95 -4.30 10.96 -14.16
N GLU A 96 -4.05 12.13 -14.77
CA GLU A 96 -4.94 12.75 -15.76
C GLU A 96 -5.10 11.90 -17.04
N HIS A 97 -4.21 10.94 -17.28
CA HIS A 97 -4.29 9.99 -18.39
C HIS A 97 -4.91 8.64 -17.97
N GLY A 98 -5.42 8.55 -16.74
CA GLY A 98 -6.03 7.35 -16.18
C GLY A 98 -5.03 6.29 -15.73
N LYS A 99 -3.72 6.58 -15.75
CA LYS A 99 -2.67 5.63 -15.32
C LYS A 99 -2.54 5.64 -13.80
N LEU A 100 -2.52 4.44 -13.22
CA LEU A 100 -2.25 4.25 -11.80
C LEU A 100 -0.76 4.45 -11.50
N ARG A 101 -0.47 5.19 -10.44
CA ARG A 101 0.89 5.52 -9.97
C ARG A 101 0.96 5.39 -8.46
N CYS A 102 2.14 5.11 -7.93
CA CYS A 102 2.41 5.04 -6.51
C CYS A 102 3.64 5.88 -6.17
N PHE A 103 3.57 6.66 -5.10
CA PHE A 103 4.67 7.49 -4.61
C PHE A 103 4.78 7.41 -3.10
N HIS A 104 5.98 7.68 -2.58
CA HIS A 104 6.13 7.96 -1.16
C HIS A 104 5.32 9.20 -0.78
N ASN A 105 4.53 9.12 0.29
CA ASN A 105 3.69 10.19 0.81
C ASN A 105 4.51 11.19 1.65
N VAL A 106 5.64 11.64 1.12
CA VAL A 106 6.65 12.41 1.85
C VAL A 106 7.14 13.53 0.94
N CYS A 107 6.92 14.77 1.37
CA CYS A 107 7.40 15.94 0.64
C CYS A 107 8.93 15.96 0.59
N ARG A 108 9.47 16.17 -0.61
CA ARG A 108 10.93 16.24 -0.87
C ARG A 108 11.61 17.48 -0.29
N HIS A 109 10.86 18.42 0.30
CA HIS A 109 11.42 19.61 0.96
C HIS A 109 11.88 19.30 2.39
N ARG A 110 10.94 18.95 3.29
CA ARG A 110 11.22 18.72 4.72
C ARG A 110 10.48 17.52 5.29
N GLY A 111 10.13 16.54 4.45
CA GLY A 111 9.56 15.28 4.90
C GLY A 111 8.10 15.33 5.38
N ALA A 112 7.39 16.44 5.20
CA ALA A 112 5.98 16.53 5.58
C ALA A 112 5.12 15.53 4.80
N GLN A 113 4.15 14.92 5.47
CA GLN A 113 3.14 14.09 4.81
C GLN A 113 2.29 14.95 3.86
N LEU A 114 2.06 14.46 2.63
CA LEU A 114 1.37 15.22 1.59
C LEU A 114 -0.15 15.09 1.68
N ILE A 115 -0.62 13.86 1.88
CA ILE A 115 -2.04 13.51 1.86
C ILE A 115 -2.37 12.68 3.10
N GLY A 116 -3.28 13.18 3.94
CA GLY A 116 -3.73 12.48 5.14
C GLY A 116 -4.95 11.59 4.93
N THR A 117 -5.84 11.99 4.01
CA THR A 117 -7.12 11.32 3.74
C THR A 117 -7.34 11.16 2.24
N ARG A 118 -8.23 10.23 1.84
CA ARG A 118 -8.63 10.06 0.44
C ARG A 118 -9.18 11.39 -0.11
N CYS A 119 -8.80 11.75 -1.33
CA CYS A 119 -9.29 12.95 -1.98
C CYS A 119 -9.15 12.85 -3.49
N SER A 120 -9.82 13.76 -4.22
CA SER A 120 -9.64 13.93 -5.67
C SER A 120 -9.12 15.34 -5.95
N ARG A 121 -7.99 15.46 -6.66
CA ARG A 121 -7.29 16.73 -6.90
C ARG A 121 -6.59 16.72 -8.26
N ARG A 122 -6.35 17.92 -8.82
CA ARG A 122 -5.53 18.09 -10.04
C ARG A 122 -4.01 18.12 -9.76
N SER A 123 -3.63 18.35 -8.51
CA SER A 123 -2.22 18.39 -8.09
C SER A 123 -2.10 18.10 -6.60
N ILE A 124 -0.89 17.74 -6.17
CA ILE A 124 -0.55 17.43 -4.79
C ILE A 124 0.22 18.62 -4.21
N THR A 125 -0.43 19.39 -3.34
CA THR A 125 0.19 20.51 -2.65
C THR A 125 0.58 20.11 -1.23
N CYS A 126 1.86 20.26 -0.90
CA CYS A 126 2.39 20.01 0.43
C CYS A 126 1.79 21.02 1.43
N PRO A 127 1.20 20.58 2.56
CA PRO A 127 0.56 21.46 3.53
C PRO A 127 1.55 22.37 4.28
N TYR A 128 2.85 22.04 4.27
CA TYR A 128 3.84 22.79 5.03
C TYR A 128 4.28 24.09 4.34
N HIS A 129 4.75 23.99 3.09
CA HIS A 129 5.35 25.13 2.36
C HIS A 129 4.84 25.24 0.92
N ALA A 130 3.68 24.63 0.62
CA ALA A 130 3.02 24.70 -0.67
C ALA A 130 3.89 24.30 -1.88
N TRP A 131 4.85 23.37 -1.68
CA TRP A 131 5.47 22.67 -2.80
C TRP A 131 4.38 21.88 -3.53
N ASN A 132 4.26 22.11 -4.83
CA ASN A 132 3.20 21.54 -5.64
C ASN A 132 3.78 20.52 -6.62
N TYR A 133 3.22 19.32 -6.61
CA TYR A 133 3.56 18.22 -7.49
C TYR A 133 2.38 17.91 -8.40
N GLY A 134 2.65 17.49 -9.64
CA GLY A 134 1.64 16.92 -10.52
C GLY A 134 1.23 15.52 -10.04
N LEU A 135 0.14 15.00 -10.60
CA LEU A 135 -0.30 13.61 -10.37
C LEU A 135 0.69 12.58 -10.95
N ASP A 136 1.58 13.02 -11.85
CA ASP A 136 2.72 12.26 -12.35
C ASP A 136 3.93 12.26 -11.39
N GLY A 137 3.81 12.91 -10.23
CA GLY A 137 4.85 13.02 -9.20
C GLY A 137 5.88 14.11 -9.46
N ARG A 138 5.83 14.79 -10.60
CA ARG A 138 6.81 15.83 -10.96
C ARG A 138 6.59 17.11 -10.18
N LEU A 139 7.66 17.69 -9.66
CA LEU A 139 7.62 18.97 -8.98
C LEU A 139 7.29 20.09 -9.97
N ARG A 140 6.18 20.79 -9.76
CA ARG A 140 5.69 21.87 -10.64
C ARG A 140 6.08 23.24 -10.12
N ARG A 141 5.90 23.47 -8.82
CA ARG A 141 6.15 24.77 -8.20
C ARG A 141 6.77 24.62 -6.82
N ARG A 142 7.77 25.47 -6.58
CA ARG A 142 8.30 25.75 -5.24
C ARG A 142 7.89 27.16 -4.85
N MET A 143 7.28 27.31 -3.69
CA MET A 143 7.14 28.63 -3.08
C MET A 143 8.47 28.98 -2.41
N HIS A 144 8.99 30.18 -2.69
CA HIS A 144 10.16 30.75 -2.02
C HIS A 144 9.68 31.74 -0.96
N PHE A 145 10.29 31.70 0.21
CA PHE A 145 10.10 32.69 1.28
C PHE A 145 11.10 33.84 1.20
N ALA A 146 11.52 34.24 -0.01
CA ALA A 146 12.15 35.56 -0.14
C ALA A 146 10.99 36.56 -0.17
N GLY A 147 10.96 37.50 0.79
CA GLY A 147 9.84 38.39 1.07
C GLY A 147 9.27 39.15 -0.14
N PRO A 148 8.18 39.92 0.04
CA PRO A 148 7.50 40.60 -1.04
C PRO A 148 8.48 41.30 -2.00
N GLY A 149 8.46 40.92 -3.28
CA GLY A 149 9.31 41.52 -4.33
C GLY A 149 10.68 40.88 -4.59
N THR A 150 11.10 39.86 -3.83
CA THR A 150 12.45 39.26 -3.99
C THR A 150 12.45 37.80 -4.45
N SER A 151 11.34 37.07 -4.30
CA SER A 151 11.23 35.69 -4.77
C SER A 151 10.73 35.62 -6.21
N LYS A 152 11.62 35.35 -7.17
CA LYS A 152 11.18 34.72 -8.41
C LYS A 152 10.75 33.29 -8.06
N PRO A 153 9.49 32.86 -8.29
CA PRO A 153 9.16 31.45 -8.17
C PRO A 153 10.10 30.70 -9.11
N SER A 154 10.99 29.86 -8.57
CA SER A 154 11.80 29.02 -9.44
C SER A 154 10.86 27.95 -9.98
N ILE A 155 10.37 28.18 -11.20
CA ILE A 155 9.83 27.14 -12.07
C ILE A 155 11.04 26.25 -12.36
N GLY A 156 11.08 25.07 -11.76
CA GLY A 156 12.34 24.34 -11.63
C GLY A 156 12.11 22.85 -11.57
N CYS A 157 12.06 22.26 -12.76
CA CYS A 157 12.17 20.85 -13.06
C CYS A 157 13.54 20.33 -12.63
N ASN A 158 13.75 20.12 -11.33
CA ASN A 158 14.86 19.27 -10.87
C ASN A 158 14.27 17.89 -10.60
N PRO A 159 14.50 16.89 -11.48
CA PRO A 159 13.98 15.54 -11.29
C PRO A 159 14.39 14.92 -9.94
N LYS A 160 15.50 15.38 -9.34
CA LYS A 160 15.94 14.93 -8.02
C LYS A 160 14.96 15.32 -6.90
N LEU A 161 14.08 16.29 -7.14
CA LEU A 161 13.08 16.80 -6.20
C LEU A 161 11.65 16.33 -6.50
N ASP A 162 11.45 15.49 -7.52
CA ASP A 162 10.18 14.84 -7.81
C ASP A 162 9.81 13.84 -6.69
N LEU A 163 8.55 13.46 -6.57
CA LEU A 163 8.17 12.42 -5.62
C LEU A 163 8.90 11.11 -5.97
N VAL A 164 9.35 10.40 -4.94
CA VAL A 164 10.01 9.11 -5.13
C VAL A 164 8.94 8.09 -5.54
N PRO A 165 9.01 7.51 -6.76
CA PRO A 165 8.02 6.56 -7.22
C PRO A 165 8.27 5.18 -6.61
N ALA A 166 7.18 4.42 -6.44
CA ALA A 166 7.22 2.97 -6.26
C ALA A 166 6.56 2.31 -7.47
N ARG A 167 6.94 1.07 -7.77
CA ARG A 167 6.27 0.30 -8.83
C ARG A 167 4.86 -0.03 -8.41
N VAL A 168 3.93 0.04 -9.36
CA VAL A 168 2.54 -0.33 -9.16
C VAL A 168 2.05 -1.09 -10.38
N GLU A 169 1.44 -2.24 -10.14
CA GLU A 169 0.87 -3.10 -11.18
C GLU A 169 -0.46 -3.66 -10.66
N THR A 170 -1.32 -4.10 -11.59
CA THR A 170 -2.65 -4.59 -11.28
C THR A 170 -2.82 -6.02 -11.76
N TRP A 171 -3.43 -6.87 -10.95
CA TRP A 171 -3.84 -8.22 -11.33
C TRP A 171 -5.28 -8.45 -10.91
N ASN A 172 -6.18 -8.68 -11.87
CA ASN A 172 -7.60 -8.94 -11.59
C ASN A 172 -8.31 -7.90 -10.70
N GLY A 173 -7.96 -6.62 -10.84
CA GLY A 173 -8.52 -5.54 -10.00
C GLY A 173 -7.85 -5.40 -8.63
N CYS A 174 -6.91 -6.27 -8.27
CA CYS A 174 -6.01 -6.06 -7.14
C CYS A 174 -4.85 -5.15 -7.56
N VAL A 175 -4.57 -4.14 -6.74
CA VAL A 175 -3.39 -3.28 -6.89
C VAL A 175 -2.25 -3.83 -6.04
N PHE A 176 -1.07 -3.97 -6.63
CA PHE A 176 0.15 -4.35 -5.94
C PHE A 176 1.20 -3.26 -6.05
N VAL A 177 1.99 -3.06 -4.99
CA VAL A 177 3.07 -2.08 -4.92
C VAL A 177 4.38 -2.77 -4.55
N ASP A 178 5.45 -2.44 -5.29
CA ASP A 178 6.84 -2.80 -4.96
C ASP A 178 7.63 -1.51 -4.70
N ILE A 179 8.06 -1.35 -3.44
CA ILE A 179 8.80 -0.17 -2.96
C ILE A 179 10.27 -0.24 -3.40
N SER A 180 10.87 -1.44 -3.47
CA SER A 180 12.29 -1.56 -3.83
C SER A 180 12.57 -1.30 -5.30
N GLY A 181 11.59 -1.54 -6.16
CA GLY A 181 11.81 -1.58 -7.61
C GLY A 181 12.63 -2.79 -8.07
N ARG A 182 12.86 -3.79 -7.19
CA ARG A 182 13.72 -4.95 -7.46
C ARG A 182 12.94 -6.27 -7.59
N ALA A 183 11.64 -6.28 -7.31
CA ALA A 183 10.84 -7.48 -7.48
C ALA A 183 10.79 -7.91 -8.96
N ALA A 184 10.60 -9.20 -9.22
CA ALA A 184 10.27 -9.67 -10.56
C ALA A 184 9.00 -8.99 -11.10
N PRO A 185 8.73 -8.99 -12.42
CA PRO A 185 7.43 -8.60 -12.98
C PRO A 185 6.26 -9.25 -12.21
N LEU A 186 5.14 -8.52 -12.04
CA LEU A 186 4.03 -9.00 -11.19
C LEU A 186 3.44 -10.31 -11.70
N ASP A 187 3.35 -10.48 -13.02
CA ASP A 187 2.84 -11.68 -13.67
C ASP A 187 3.70 -12.93 -13.40
N GLU A 188 5.02 -12.76 -13.39
CA GLU A 188 5.97 -13.81 -13.01
C GLU A 188 5.81 -14.16 -11.52
N TRP A 189 5.78 -13.14 -10.65
CA TRP A 189 5.64 -13.32 -9.21
C TRP A 189 4.31 -13.99 -8.83
N LEU A 190 3.21 -13.63 -9.50
CA LEU A 190 1.90 -14.24 -9.30
C LEU A 190 1.69 -15.53 -10.10
N SER A 191 2.67 -15.98 -10.91
CA SER A 191 2.47 -17.13 -11.79
C SER A 191 1.99 -18.42 -11.09
N PRO A 192 2.44 -18.78 -9.86
CA PRO A 192 1.91 -19.95 -9.17
C PRO A 192 0.43 -19.79 -8.78
N LEU A 193 0.05 -18.59 -8.36
CA LEU A 193 -1.34 -18.26 -8.03
C LEU A 193 -2.20 -18.27 -9.31
N ALA A 194 -1.73 -17.61 -10.36
CA ALA A 194 -2.43 -17.52 -11.65
C ALA A 194 -2.72 -18.91 -12.25
N LYS A 195 -1.79 -19.86 -12.12
CA LYS A 195 -2.00 -21.27 -12.52
C LYS A 195 -3.08 -21.95 -11.69
N ARG A 196 -3.06 -21.77 -10.36
CA ARG A 196 -4.06 -22.37 -9.46
C ARG A 196 -5.47 -21.80 -9.67
N THR A 197 -5.55 -20.53 -10.05
CA THR A 197 -6.81 -19.83 -10.28
C THR A 197 -7.21 -19.79 -11.76
N GLN A 198 -6.57 -20.61 -12.61
CA GLN A 198 -6.90 -20.66 -14.03
C GLN A 198 -8.35 -21.12 -14.20
N GLY A 199 -9.12 -20.36 -15.00
CA GLY A 199 -10.53 -20.63 -15.25
C GLY A 199 -11.52 -19.92 -14.32
N TYR A 200 -11.05 -19.27 -13.26
CA TYR A 200 -11.90 -18.41 -12.42
C TYR A 200 -12.02 -17.01 -13.02
N ASP A 201 -13.24 -16.49 -13.11
CA ASP A 201 -13.51 -15.11 -13.50
C ASP A 201 -13.53 -14.19 -12.27
N PHE A 202 -12.43 -13.46 -12.06
CA PHE A 202 -12.33 -12.47 -10.99
C PHE A 202 -12.98 -11.13 -11.32
N SER A 203 -13.46 -10.93 -12.56
CA SER A 203 -14.05 -9.65 -12.97
C SER A 203 -15.32 -9.30 -12.18
N ALA A 204 -15.99 -10.29 -11.58
CA ALA A 204 -17.18 -10.10 -10.75
C ALA A 204 -16.87 -9.74 -9.28
N ILE A 205 -15.68 -10.05 -8.77
CA ILE A 205 -15.38 -9.99 -7.32
C ILE A 205 -14.73 -8.66 -6.93
N LEU A 206 -13.87 -8.10 -7.78
CA LEU A 206 -12.99 -6.98 -7.39
C LEU A 206 -13.19 -5.70 -8.19
N GLY A 207 -14.36 -5.56 -8.84
CA GLY A 207 -14.84 -4.30 -9.40
C GLY A 207 -13.78 -3.58 -10.23
N ARG A 208 -13.47 -4.05 -11.44
CA ARG A 208 -12.61 -3.22 -12.30
C ARG A 208 -13.32 -1.87 -12.57
N PRO A 209 -12.62 -0.73 -12.53
CA PRO A 209 -13.25 0.58 -12.69
C PRO A 209 -14.05 0.72 -13.99
N ASP A 210 -13.60 0.09 -15.08
CA ASP A 210 -14.28 0.04 -16.37
C ASP A 210 -15.64 -0.69 -16.31
N ARG A 211 -15.79 -1.69 -15.43
CA ARG A 211 -17.05 -2.41 -15.22
C ARG A 211 -17.98 -1.66 -14.25
N LEU A 212 -17.46 -1.16 -13.14
CA LEU A 212 -18.25 -0.38 -12.16
C LEU A 212 -18.83 0.89 -12.79
N ARG A 213 -18.09 1.53 -13.71
CA ARG A 213 -18.59 2.67 -14.50
C ARG A 213 -19.75 2.31 -15.43
N ARG A 214 -19.76 1.12 -16.04
CA ARG A 214 -20.89 0.69 -16.90
C ARG A 214 -22.15 0.39 -16.11
N GLN A 215 -22.03 0.00 -14.84
CA GLN A 215 -23.17 -0.39 -14.01
C GLN A 215 -23.67 0.70 -13.07
N GLY A 216 -23.03 1.89 -13.02
CA GLY A 216 -23.46 2.99 -12.15
C GLY A 216 -23.31 2.71 -10.65
N GLN A 217 -22.51 1.72 -10.26
CA GLN A 217 -22.43 1.19 -8.88
C GLN A 217 -21.36 1.84 -8.00
N LEU A 218 -20.66 2.88 -8.46
CA LEU A 218 -19.57 3.49 -7.69
C LEU A 218 -20.06 4.16 -6.38
N GLU A 219 -21.30 4.64 -6.33
CA GLU A 219 -21.84 5.30 -5.12
C GLU A 219 -22.30 4.31 -4.04
N THR A 220 -22.58 3.06 -4.39
CA THR A 220 -23.16 2.07 -3.46
C THR A 220 -22.11 1.12 -2.84
N GLY A 221 -21.01 0.84 -3.55
CA GLY A 221 -20.04 -0.19 -3.13
C GLY A 221 -19.19 0.13 -1.89
N VAL A 222 -19.07 1.39 -1.48
CA VAL A 222 -18.29 1.77 -0.28
C VAL A 222 -19.14 1.67 1.00
N ARG A 223 -20.47 1.72 0.89
CA ARG A 223 -21.39 1.66 2.05
C ARG A 223 -21.67 0.23 2.54
N GLU A 224 -21.59 -0.78 1.68
CA GLU A 224 -21.99 -2.15 2.05
C GLU A 224 -20.90 -3.00 2.71
N LEU A 225 -19.63 -2.60 2.66
CA LEU A 225 -18.55 -3.33 3.36
C LEU A 225 -18.48 -3.06 4.88
N HIS A 226 -19.31 -2.14 5.41
CA HIS A 226 -19.46 -1.91 6.86
C HIS A 226 -20.65 -2.66 7.50
N GLY A 227 -21.36 -3.51 6.74
CA GLY A 227 -22.58 -4.20 7.20
C GLY A 227 -22.49 -5.72 7.36
N GLY A 228 -21.29 -6.32 7.26
CA GLY A 228 -21.13 -7.75 7.02
C GLY A 228 -20.25 -8.53 7.99
N LEU A 229 -20.12 -8.11 9.26
CA LEU A 229 -19.43 -8.89 10.30
C LEU A 229 -20.04 -8.62 11.69
N SER A 230 -21.31 -8.96 11.84
CA SER A 230 -21.91 -9.10 13.17
C SER A 230 -23.00 -10.17 13.14
N ARG A 231 -22.59 -11.43 13.01
CA ARG A 231 -23.42 -12.62 13.30
C ARG A 231 -22.55 -13.79 13.76
N VAL A 232 -21.82 -13.64 14.86
CA VAL A 232 -21.31 -14.81 15.63
C VAL A 232 -21.36 -14.58 17.15
N PHE A 233 -21.41 -13.34 17.65
CA PHE A 233 -21.62 -13.10 19.09
C PHE A 233 -22.84 -12.21 19.31
N GLY A 234 -23.80 -12.73 20.06
CA GLY A 234 -25.05 -12.06 20.37
C GLY A 234 -24.81 -10.73 21.06
N SER A 235 -25.41 -9.67 20.53
CA SER A 235 -25.52 -8.38 21.22
C SER A 235 -27.00 -8.00 21.27
N PRO A 236 -27.53 -7.65 22.46
CA PRO A 236 -28.93 -7.31 22.63
C PRO A 236 -29.25 -5.95 22.01
N ALA A 237 -30.38 -5.89 21.32
CA ALA A 237 -30.93 -4.69 20.71
C ALA A 237 -31.23 -3.60 21.75
N THR A 238 -30.85 -2.35 21.47
CA THR A 238 -31.56 -1.13 21.88
C THR A 238 -31.22 -0.06 20.82
N ALA A 239 -32.12 0.18 19.88
CA ALA A 239 -33.14 1.24 19.92
C ALA A 239 -32.51 2.64 19.78
N GLY A 240 -32.67 3.22 18.58
CA GLY A 240 -32.07 4.49 18.20
C GLY A 240 -32.74 5.72 18.79
N VAL A 241 -32.03 6.83 18.71
CA VAL A 241 -32.58 8.19 18.66
C VAL A 241 -31.66 8.99 17.73
N CYS A 242 -32.17 9.30 16.53
CA CYS A 242 -31.72 10.46 15.77
C CYS A 242 -32.34 11.68 16.42
N ALA A 243 -31.52 12.66 16.82
CA ALA A 243 -31.96 14.03 16.98
C ALA A 243 -30.78 14.95 16.64
N ASP A 244 -31.02 15.80 15.63
CA ASP A 244 -30.28 17.00 15.31
C ASP A 244 -30.16 17.93 16.52
N GLU A 245 -29.03 18.62 16.68
CA GLU A 245 -29.04 20.05 17.05
C GLU A 245 -27.69 20.74 16.70
N PRO A 246 -27.70 22.07 16.47
CA PRO A 246 -26.73 22.76 15.62
C PRO A 246 -25.55 23.39 16.37
N ALA A 247 -24.60 23.87 15.56
CA ALA A 247 -23.42 24.61 15.93
C ALA A 247 -23.68 25.78 16.91
N LEU A 248 -22.83 25.88 17.92
CA LEU A 248 -22.67 27.08 18.74
C LEU A 248 -21.22 27.55 18.69
N VAL A 249 -21.09 28.73 18.09
CA VAL A 249 -19.96 29.65 18.13
C VAL A 249 -19.67 30.03 19.59
N ARG A 250 -18.40 29.91 20.01
CA ARG A 250 -17.69 30.88 20.87
C ARG A 250 -16.22 30.87 20.53
#